data_AF-A0A6I1VSN7-F1
#
_entry.id   AF-A0A6I1VSN7-F1
#
_cell.length_a   1.000
_cell.length_b   1.000
_cell.length_c   1.000
_cell.angle_alpha   90.00
_cell.angle_beta   90.00
_cell.angle_gamma   90.00
#
_symmetry.space_group_name_H-M   'P 1'
#
loop_
_entity.id
_entity.type
_entity.pdbx_description
1 polymer ?
#
loop_
_entity_poly.entity_id
_entity_poly.type
_entity_poly.pdbx_seq_one_letter_code
_entity_poly.pdbx_strand_id
1 'polypeptide(L)'
;TQEREKAIFHESLQWLADKYGADRIVTASIHRDESTPHLSAFVVPLTQDKRLSAKEFIGSRDKMRADQTSYAACVANLGLERGIEGSMANHQRIQQHYAAVQQGMESSVTLLPSSVEPRVLEKATLLERVRGRGDLVEDAEMIAKRVTKDLNKGFAGTVAKASESVESERKAREARNTAKGLRKRLETFEGSFRGLTKDQIASVLKMASELQQENAMAKEQSKRKSKTVTKGKGLTL
;
A
#
# COMPACT_ATOMS: atom_id res chain seq x y z
N THR A 1 13.31 3.06 16.82
CA THR A 1 14.27 4.15 17.09
C THR A 1 14.54 4.89 15.80
N GLN A 2 14.93 6.16 15.86
CA GLN A 2 15.21 6.97 14.67
C GLN A 2 16.36 6.38 13.81
N GLU A 3 17.34 5.73 14.45
CA GLU A 3 18.42 5.04 13.75
C GLU A 3 17.93 3.85 12.91
N ARG A 4 17.03 3.03 13.48
CA ARG A 4 16.41 1.90 12.75
C ARG A 4 15.58 2.38 11.57
N GLU A 5 14.85 3.48 11.72
CA GLU A 5 14.12 4.10 10.60
C GLU A 5 15.07 4.53 9.48
N LYS A 6 16.14 5.26 9.82
CA LYS A 6 17.16 5.69 8.85
C LYS A 6 17.78 4.50 8.12
N ALA A 7 18.08 3.42 8.85
CA ALA A 7 18.60 2.19 8.28
C ALA A 7 17.60 1.56 7.30
N ILE A 8 16.31 1.50 7.65
CA ILE A 8 15.28 0.97 6.75
C ILE A 8 15.25 1.76 5.44
N PHE A 9 15.19 3.09 5.51
CA PHE A 9 15.14 3.91 4.30
C PHE A 9 16.42 3.82 3.47
N HIS A 10 17.58 3.67 4.12
CA HIS A 10 18.84 3.45 3.42
C HIS A 10 18.84 2.12 2.66
N GLU A 11 18.50 1.02 3.32
CA GLU A 11 18.37 -0.31 2.70
C GLU A 11 17.32 -0.32 1.58
N SER A 12 16.19 0.39 1.75
CA SER A 12 15.18 0.53 0.69
C SER A 12 15.73 1.21 -0.56
N LEU A 13 16.54 2.26 -0.40
CA LEU A 13 17.18 2.95 -1.52
C LEU A 13 18.25 2.09 -2.18
N GLN A 14 19.03 1.35 -1.38
CA GLN A 14 20.03 0.42 -1.92
C GLN A 14 19.36 -0.68 -2.74
N TRP A 15 18.27 -1.28 -2.25
CA TRP A 15 17.51 -2.28 -3.01
C TRP A 15 16.97 -1.72 -4.35
N LEU A 16 16.49 -0.47 -4.36
CA LEU A 16 16.07 0.20 -5.60
C LEU A 16 17.25 0.42 -6.55
N ALA A 17 18.41 0.84 -6.02
CA ALA A 17 19.61 1.06 -6.79
C ALA A 17 20.15 -0.24 -7.41
N ASP A 18 20.15 -1.34 -6.65
CA ASP A 18 20.58 -2.65 -7.12
C ASP A 18 19.67 -3.19 -8.23
N LYS A 19 18.36 -2.94 -8.11
CA LYS A 19 17.36 -3.42 -9.06
C LYS A 19 17.30 -2.58 -10.35
N TYR A 20 17.25 -1.26 -10.21
CA TYR A 20 17.02 -0.36 -11.34
C TYR A 20 18.29 0.32 -11.84
N GLY A 21 19.31 0.49 -11.00
CA GLY A 21 20.47 1.34 -11.22
C GLY A 21 20.36 2.63 -10.42
N ALA A 22 21.43 3.01 -9.69
CA ALA A 22 21.46 4.23 -8.89
C ALA A 22 21.24 5.50 -9.72
N ASP A 23 21.75 5.51 -10.96
CA ASP A 23 21.57 6.57 -11.96
C ASP A 23 20.12 6.71 -12.46
N ARG A 24 19.24 5.77 -12.08
CA ARG A 24 17.86 5.69 -12.57
C ARG A 24 16.81 6.05 -11.52
N ILE A 25 17.25 6.40 -10.31
CA ILE A 25 16.38 6.95 -9.27
C ILE A 25 16.31 8.46 -9.48
N VAL A 26 15.16 8.96 -9.93
CA VAL A 26 14.96 10.38 -10.25
C VAL A 26 14.80 11.20 -8.98
N THR A 27 13.99 10.69 -8.05
CA THR A 27 13.77 11.32 -6.75
C THR A 27 13.37 10.27 -5.72
N ALA A 28 13.73 10.54 -4.47
CA ALA A 28 13.45 9.74 -3.29
C ALA A 28 13.15 10.69 -2.13
N SER A 29 11.87 10.76 -1.72
CA SER A 29 11.40 11.65 -0.67
C SER A 29 10.94 10.86 0.55
N ILE A 30 11.43 11.22 1.74
CA ILE A 30 11.00 10.63 3.00
C ILE A 30 10.02 11.58 3.68
N HIS A 31 8.80 11.10 3.88
CA HIS A 31 7.71 11.86 4.49
C HIS A 31 7.65 11.48 5.98
N ARG A 32 7.64 12.48 6.87
CA ARG A 32 7.61 12.31 8.35
C ARG A 32 6.53 13.14 9.03
N ASP A 33 5.79 13.91 8.23
CA ASP A 33 4.67 14.77 8.59
C ASP A 33 3.32 14.03 8.57
N GLU A 34 3.33 12.75 8.20
CA GLU A 34 2.17 11.86 8.18
C GLU A 34 2.19 10.85 9.34
N SER A 35 1.09 10.09 9.51
CA SER A 35 0.93 9.11 10.61
C SER A 35 2.03 8.05 10.67
N THR A 36 2.55 7.64 9.51
CA THR A 36 3.61 6.65 9.39
C THR A 36 4.68 7.19 8.46
N PRO A 37 5.95 7.30 8.93
CA PRO A 37 7.05 7.67 8.06
C PRO A 37 7.19 6.72 6.87
N HIS A 38 7.27 7.26 5.66
CA HIS A 38 7.38 6.44 4.44
C HIS A 38 8.25 7.10 3.37
N LEU A 39 8.75 6.26 2.46
CA LEU A 39 9.60 6.65 1.34
C LEU A 39 8.80 6.59 0.03
N SER A 40 8.79 7.69 -0.72
CA SER A 40 8.28 7.77 -2.08
C SER A 40 9.45 7.89 -3.05
N ALA A 41 9.62 6.92 -3.96
CA ALA A 41 10.70 6.92 -4.94
C ALA A 41 10.16 6.82 -6.37
N PHE A 42 10.74 7.59 -7.28
CA PHE A 42 10.44 7.55 -8.71
C PHE A 42 11.65 7.02 -9.46
N VAL A 43 11.44 5.94 -10.22
CA VAL A 43 12.51 5.23 -10.93
C VAL A 43 12.24 5.17 -12.42
N VAL A 44 13.30 5.26 -13.22
CA VAL A 44 13.23 5.11 -14.68
C VAL A 44 13.45 3.64 -15.05
N PRO A 45 12.46 2.94 -15.63
CA PRO A 45 12.59 1.53 -16.01
C PRO A 45 13.34 1.40 -17.34
N LEU A 46 14.61 1.79 -17.37
CA LEU A 46 15.48 1.72 -18.54
C LEU A 46 16.09 0.31 -18.67
N THR A 47 15.80 -0.38 -19.76
CA THR A 47 16.31 -1.72 -20.04
C THR A 47 17.75 -1.67 -20.57
N GLN A 48 18.41 -2.83 -20.64
CA GLN A 48 19.79 -2.94 -21.12
C GLN A 48 19.92 -2.49 -22.60
N ASP A 49 18.88 -2.70 -23.40
CA ASP A 49 18.73 -2.25 -24.78
C ASP A 49 18.16 -0.81 -24.90
N LYS A 50 18.23 -0.01 -23.84
CA LYS A 50 17.89 1.42 -23.79
C LYS A 50 16.41 1.75 -24.06
N ARG A 51 15.49 0.80 -23.90
CA ARG A 51 14.04 1.05 -23.95
C ARG A 51 13.50 1.40 -22.56
N LEU A 52 12.39 2.15 -22.52
CA LEU A 52 11.62 2.36 -21.30
C LEU A 52 10.55 1.27 -21.19
N SER A 53 10.70 0.34 -20.26
CA SER A 53 9.80 -0.82 -20.14
C SER A 53 9.60 -1.24 -18.69
N ALA A 54 8.58 -0.68 -18.03
CA ALA A 54 8.15 -1.16 -16.72
C ALA A 54 7.78 -2.65 -16.73
N LYS A 55 7.28 -3.15 -17.86
CA LYS A 55 6.94 -4.58 -18.05
C LYS A 55 8.15 -5.50 -17.80
N GLU A 56 9.34 -5.04 -18.14
CA GLU A 56 10.57 -5.82 -17.97
C GLU A 56 11.01 -5.91 -16.50
N PHE A 57 10.65 -4.93 -15.67
CA PHE A 57 11.00 -4.90 -14.25
C PHE A 57 9.89 -5.46 -13.35
N ILE A 58 8.63 -5.06 -13.58
CA ILE A 58 7.48 -5.35 -12.70
C ILE A 58 6.27 -5.95 -13.43
N GLY A 59 6.39 -6.26 -14.73
CA GLY A 59 5.25 -6.63 -15.58
C GLY A 59 4.66 -8.03 -15.40
N SER A 60 5.10 -8.82 -14.43
CA SER A 60 4.53 -10.14 -14.17
C SER A 60 4.33 -10.40 -12.68
N ARG A 61 3.33 -11.22 -12.36
CA ARG A 61 3.02 -11.63 -10.98
C ARG A 61 4.22 -12.25 -10.27
N ASP A 62 5.00 -13.07 -10.99
CA ASP A 62 6.16 -13.74 -10.42
C ASP A 62 7.29 -12.75 -10.11
N LYS A 63 7.48 -11.72 -10.94
CA LYS A 63 8.45 -10.65 -10.67
C LYS A 63 8.04 -9.84 -9.45
N MET A 64 6.80 -9.39 -9.37
CA MET A 64 6.30 -8.66 -8.19
C MET A 64 6.39 -9.49 -6.90
N ARG A 65 6.15 -10.80 -6.99
CA ARG A 65 6.34 -11.71 -5.85
C ARG A 65 7.82 -11.81 -5.44
N ALA A 66 8.71 -11.97 -6.41
CA ALA A 66 10.16 -12.01 -6.17
C ALA A 66 10.66 -10.68 -5.58
N ASP A 67 10.08 -9.55 -5.99
CA ASP A 67 10.38 -8.25 -5.43
C ASP A 67 10.01 -8.17 -3.95
N GLN A 68 8.79 -8.59 -3.58
CA GLN A 68 8.38 -8.65 -2.18
C GLN A 68 9.32 -9.54 -1.34
N THR A 69 9.76 -10.67 -1.89
CA THR A 69 10.68 -11.58 -1.20
C THR A 69 12.09 -10.99 -1.06
N SER A 70 12.65 -10.45 -2.15
CA SER A 70 14.01 -9.88 -2.15
C SER A 70 14.09 -8.62 -1.30
N TYR A 71 13.06 -7.77 -1.33
CA TYR A 71 12.97 -6.60 -0.48
C TYR A 71 12.92 -7.00 1.00
N ALA A 72 12.05 -7.96 1.37
CA ALA A 72 11.96 -8.43 2.74
C ALA A 72 13.29 -9.03 3.25
N ALA A 73 14.04 -9.71 2.38
CA ALA A 73 15.38 -10.23 2.72
C ALA A 73 16.39 -9.10 3.00
N CYS A 74 16.36 -8.02 2.21
CA CYS A 74 17.22 -6.84 2.39
C CYS A 74 16.96 -6.16 3.75
N VAL A 75 15.71 -6.03 4.16
CA VAL A 75 15.35 -5.37 5.45
C VAL A 75 15.16 -6.34 6.63
N ALA A 76 15.46 -7.64 6.47
CA ALA A 76 15.19 -8.66 7.48
C ALA A 76 15.92 -8.39 8.81
N ASN A 77 17.19 -7.98 8.73
CA ASN A 77 18.01 -7.65 9.90
C ASN A 77 17.49 -6.42 10.66
N LEU A 78 16.64 -5.63 10.03
CA LEU A 78 15.97 -4.47 10.61
C LEU A 78 14.61 -4.85 11.20
N GLY A 79 14.34 -6.15 11.38
CA GLY A 79 13.15 -6.71 12.02
C GLY A 79 11.85 -6.46 11.26
N LEU A 80 11.94 -6.34 9.94
CA LEU A 80 10.78 -6.37 9.04
C LEU A 80 10.66 -7.76 8.42
N GLU A 81 9.43 -8.26 8.34
CA GLU A 81 9.14 -9.57 7.80
C GLU A 81 8.38 -9.46 6.47
N ARG A 82 8.52 -10.50 5.65
CA ARG A 82 7.77 -10.61 4.40
C ARG A 82 6.27 -10.73 4.70
N GLY A 83 5.45 -9.96 4.00
CA GLY A 83 3.99 -10.16 4.01
C GLY A 83 3.59 -11.56 3.53
N ILE A 84 2.34 -11.96 3.79
CA ILE A 84 1.85 -13.31 3.45
C ILE A 84 1.92 -13.54 1.93
N GLU A 85 2.62 -14.60 1.51
CA GLU A 85 2.69 -14.97 0.10
C GLU A 85 1.33 -15.41 -0.43
N GLY A 86 0.91 -14.82 -1.55
CA GLY A 86 -0.40 -15.10 -2.13
C GLY A 86 -1.56 -14.52 -1.30
N SER A 87 -1.27 -13.48 -0.51
CA SER A 87 -2.31 -12.68 0.17
C SER A 87 -3.42 -12.31 -0.81
N MET A 88 -4.67 -12.49 -0.34
CA MET A 88 -5.87 -12.11 -1.09
C MET A 88 -6.31 -10.67 -0.78
N ALA A 89 -5.51 -9.91 -0.04
CA ALA A 89 -5.78 -8.51 0.28
C ALA A 89 -5.71 -7.65 -0.99
N ASN A 90 -6.66 -6.72 -1.13
CA ASN A 90 -6.69 -5.78 -2.24
C ASN A 90 -6.09 -4.42 -1.83
N HIS A 91 -5.40 -3.76 -2.76
CA HIS A 91 -4.90 -2.40 -2.52
C HIS A 91 -6.07 -1.44 -2.26
N GLN A 92 -5.88 -0.51 -1.33
CA GLN A 92 -6.87 0.49 -0.99
C GLN A 92 -6.27 1.88 -1.09
N ARG A 93 -7.06 2.80 -1.65
CA ARG A 93 -6.71 4.21 -1.65
C ARG A 93 -6.98 4.78 -0.27
N ILE A 94 -5.97 5.33 0.37
CA ILE A 94 -6.09 6.04 1.64
C ILE A 94 -6.69 7.42 1.33
N GLN A 95 -8.01 7.53 1.23
CA GLN A 95 -8.68 8.83 1.20
C GLN A 95 -9.01 9.25 2.65
N GLN A 96 -8.23 10.21 3.15
CA GLN A 96 -8.58 11.15 4.22
C GLN A 96 -9.18 10.57 5.51
N HIS A 97 -8.46 9.68 6.23
CA HIS A 97 -9.03 9.04 7.43
C HIS A 97 -8.30 9.27 8.78
N TYR A 98 -7.19 10.01 8.83
CA TYR A 98 -6.29 9.92 9.99
C TYR A 98 -6.26 11.12 10.96
N ALA A 99 -6.95 12.23 10.68
CA ALA A 99 -6.89 13.38 11.57
C ALA A 99 -7.67 13.21 12.90
N ALA A 100 -8.66 12.32 12.93
CA ALA A 100 -9.66 12.27 14.00
C ALA A 100 -9.43 11.18 15.08
N VAL A 101 -8.52 10.21 14.84
CA VAL A 101 -8.24 9.11 15.79
C VAL A 101 -7.48 9.61 17.04
N GLN A 102 -6.71 10.70 16.94
CA GLN A 102 -5.89 11.21 18.04
C GLN A 102 -6.63 12.17 19.00
N GLN A 103 -7.86 12.61 18.69
CA GLN A 103 -8.65 13.49 19.57
C GLN A 103 -9.65 12.65 20.38
N GLY A 104 -9.38 12.49 21.67
CA GLY A 104 -10.01 11.52 22.57
C GLY A 104 -11.55 11.49 22.62
N MET A 105 -12.02 10.24 22.70
CA MET A 105 -13.23 9.54 23.18
C MET A 105 -14.49 10.22 23.78
N GLU A 106 -14.64 11.53 23.90
CA GLU A 106 -15.89 12.11 24.46
C GLU A 106 -16.80 12.63 23.34
N SER A 107 -17.44 11.72 22.59
CA SER A 107 -18.43 12.11 21.57
C SER A 107 -19.80 12.36 22.19
N SER A 108 -19.92 13.47 22.93
CA SER A 108 -21.22 14.04 23.26
C SER A 108 -21.32 15.43 22.65
N VAL A 109 -22.19 15.59 21.65
CA VAL A 109 -22.58 16.92 21.14
C VAL A 109 -23.99 17.19 21.62
N THR A 110 -24.14 18.15 22.53
CA THR A 110 -25.45 18.64 22.97
C THR A 110 -25.80 19.88 22.16
N LEU A 111 -26.85 19.80 21.34
CA LEU A 111 -27.40 20.97 20.65
C LEU A 111 -28.18 21.82 21.67
N LEU A 112 -27.71 23.04 21.90
CA LEU A 112 -28.42 24.05 22.67
C LEU A 112 -29.27 24.91 21.72
N PRO A 113 -30.40 25.50 22.16
CA PRO A 113 -31.20 26.41 21.34
C PRO A 113 -30.37 27.52 20.67
N SER A 114 -29.40 28.09 21.39
CA SER A 114 -28.44 29.09 20.90
C SER A 114 -27.50 28.61 19.78
N SER A 115 -27.45 27.30 19.50
CA SER A 115 -26.67 26.73 18.39
C SER A 115 -27.35 27.00 17.04
N VAL A 116 -28.68 27.13 17.05
CA VAL A 116 -29.52 27.33 15.85
C VAL A 116 -29.96 28.79 15.71
N GLU A 117 -29.64 29.64 16.69
CA GLU A 117 -29.92 31.07 16.62
C GLU A 117 -29.02 31.76 15.57
N PRO A 118 -29.59 32.65 14.73
CA PRO A 118 -28.83 33.45 13.78
C PRO A 118 -27.82 34.37 14.49
N ARG A 119 -26.57 34.37 14.05
CA ARG A 119 -25.55 35.30 14.54
C ARG A 119 -25.35 36.46 13.57
N VAL A 120 -25.05 37.63 14.14
CA VAL A 120 -24.62 38.80 13.36
C VAL A 120 -23.17 38.57 12.94
N LEU A 121 -22.93 38.49 11.63
CA LEU A 121 -21.61 38.32 11.02
C LEU A 121 -20.88 39.65 10.91
N GLU A 122 -21.61 40.71 10.54
CA GLU A 122 -21.06 42.04 10.35
C GLU A 122 -22.08 43.09 10.80
N LYS A 123 -21.65 44.04 11.63
CA LYS A 123 -22.48 45.17 12.04
C LYS A 123 -22.38 46.27 11.01
N ALA A 124 -23.52 46.77 10.53
CA ALA A 124 -23.54 47.87 9.60
C ALA A 124 -22.99 49.15 10.26
N THR A 125 -22.15 49.88 9.54
CA THR A 125 -21.62 51.16 10.00
C THR A 125 -22.72 52.24 10.00
N LEU A 126 -22.49 53.35 10.72
CA LEU A 126 -23.47 54.44 10.84
C LEU A 126 -23.84 55.01 9.47
N LEU A 127 -22.88 55.11 8.54
CA LEU A 127 -23.09 55.57 7.17
C LEU A 127 -23.91 54.59 6.33
N GLU A 128 -23.75 53.28 6.54
CA GLU A 128 -24.50 52.24 5.84
C GLU A 128 -25.94 52.14 6.33
N ARG A 129 -26.18 52.32 7.63
CA ARG A 129 -27.53 52.38 8.20
C ARG A 129 -28.33 53.56 7.67
N VAL A 130 -27.70 54.72 7.50
CA VAL A 130 -28.32 55.90 6.87
C VAL A 130 -28.68 55.63 5.40
N ARG A 131 -27.97 54.72 4.73
CA ARG A 131 -28.27 54.25 3.36
C ARG A 131 -29.24 53.07 3.30
N GLY A 132 -29.86 52.68 4.41
CA GLY A 132 -30.85 51.61 4.48
C GLY A 132 -30.28 50.19 4.49
N ARG A 133 -28.96 50.02 4.65
CA ARG A 133 -28.31 48.71 4.78
C ARG A 133 -28.26 48.30 6.26
N GLY A 134 -28.85 47.16 6.58
CA GLY A 134 -28.86 46.57 7.93
C GLY A 134 -27.63 45.70 8.22
N ASP A 135 -27.55 45.18 9.44
CA ASP A 135 -26.50 44.24 9.87
C ASP A 135 -26.58 42.95 9.02
N LEU A 136 -25.42 42.36 8.70
CA LEU A 136 -25.36 41.07 8.02
C LEU A 136 -25.55 39.96 9.04
N VAL A 137 -26.65 39.22 8.92
CA VAL A 137 -27.02 38.11 9.81
C VAL A 137 -26.95 36.82 9.02
N GLU A 138 -26.54 35.74 9.68
CA GLU A 138 -26.62 34.39 9.10
C GLU A 138 -28.06 34.07 8.64
N ASP A 139 -28.17 33.49 7.46
CA ASP A 139 -29.40 32.90 6.97
C ASP A 139 -29.50 31.43 7.40
N ALA A 140 -30.62 30.78 7.08
CA ALA A 140 -30.86 29.39 7.44
C ALA A 140 -29.81 28.43 6.87
N GLU A 141 -29.23 28.71 5.69
CA GLU A 141 -28.22 27.85 5.07
C GLU A 141 -26.87 27.99 5.80
N MET A 142 -26.49 29.21 6.18
CA MET A 142 -25.29 29.48 6.97
C MET A 142 -25.38 28.85 8.36
N ILE A 143 -26.53 28.92 9.02
CA ILE A 143 -26.78 28.28 10.30
C ILE A 143 -26.64 26.75 10.16
N ALA A 144 -27.27 26.16 9.13
CA ALA A 144 -27.17 24.73 8.87
C ALA A 144 -25.71 24.29 8.66
N LYS A 145 -24.95 25.00 7.80
CA LYS A 145 -23.52 24.71 7.56
C LYS A 145 -22.70 24.76 8.85
N ARG A 146 -22.91 25.77 9.70
CA ARG A 146 -22.22 25.91 10.98
C ARG A 146 -22.53 24.74 11.92
N VAL A 147 -23.83 24.47 12.15
CA VAL A 147 -24.27 23.40 13.06
C VAL A 147 -23.77 22.04 12.56
N THR A 148 -23.87 21.76 11.27
CA THR A 148 -23.32 20.54 10.67
C THR A 148 -21.81 20.43 10.86
N LYS A 149 -21.07 21.53 10.70
CA LYS A 149 -19.61 21.56 10.93
C LYS A 149 -19.26 21.25 12.38
N ASP A 150 -19.97 21.85 13.34
CA ASP A 150 -19.74 21.64 14.77
C ASP A 150 -20.09 20.21 15.20
N LEU A 151 -21.20 19.66 14.68
CA LEU A 151 -21.57 18.25 14.87
C LEU A 151 -20.51 17.30 14.29
N ASN A 152 -20.10 17.51 13.04
CA ASN A 152 -19.09 16.67 12.39
C ASN A 152 -17.76 16.70 13.14
N LYS A 153 -17.39 17.86 13.72
CA LYS A 153 -16.20 17.98 14.55
C LYS A 153 -16.32 17.17 15.84
N GLY A 154 -17.46 17.24 16.52
CA GLY A 154 -17.69 16.48 17.76
C GLY A 154 -17.81 14.96 17.55
N PHE A 155 -18.33 14.51 16.40
CA PHE A 155 -18.42 13.10 16.04
C PHE A 155 -17.18 12.56 15.31
N ALA A 156 -16.19 13.40 14.99
CA ALA A 156 -15.02 13.01 14.22
C ALA A 156 -14.32 11.78 14.80
N GLY A 157 -14.11 11.73 16.13
CA GLY A 157 -13.50 10.59 16.81
C GLY A 157 -14.34 9.30 16.72
N THR A 158 -15.67 9.40 16.81
CA THR A 158 -16.57 8.24 16.65
C THR A 158 -16.53 7.70 15.23
N VAL A 159 -16.58 8.59 14.23
CA VAL A 159 -16.46 8.19 12.80
C VAL A 159 -15.13 7.51 12.54
N ALA A 160 -14.04 8.04 13.10
CA ALA A 160 -12.71 7.46 12.95
C ALA A 160 -12.60 6.06 13.57
N LYS A 161 -13.14 5.86 14.78
CA LYS A 161 -13.18 4.55 15.44
C LYS A 161 -14.06 3.56 14.69
N ALA A 162 -15.23 3.99 14.21
CA ALA A 162 -16.11 3.15 13.41
C ALA A 162 -15.39 2.63 12.16
N SER A 163 -14.66 3.50 11.47
CA SER A 163 -13.87 3.09 10.31
C SER A 163 -12.66 2.24 10.67
N GLU A 164 -12.00 2.46 11.82
CA GLU A 164 -10.95 1.57 12.31
C GLU A 164 -11.51 0.17 12.61
N SER A 165 -12.67 0.08 13.26
CA SER A 165 -13.36 -1.19 13.49
C SER A 165 -13.69 -1.90 12.18
N VAL A 166 -14.29 -1.19 11.21
CA VAL A 166 -14.56 -1.73 9.85
C VAL A 166 -13.27 -2.21 9.18
N GLU A 167 -12.19 -1.45 9.30
CA GLU A 167 -10.89 -1.79 8.73
C GLU A 167 -10.28 -3.02 9.41
N SER A 168 -10.41 -3.13 10.74
CA SER A 168 -9.95 -4.29 11.51
C SER A 168 -10.71 -5.57 11.12
N GLU A 169 -12.04 -5.48 10.97
CA GLU A 169 -12.89 -6.59 10.54
C GLU A 169 -12.55 -7.03 9.12
N ARG A 170 -12.30 -6.06 8.23
CA ARG A 170 -11.87 -6.32 6.87
C ARG A 170 -10.52 -7.03 6.83
N LYS A 171 -9.51 -6.53 7.54
CA LYS A 171 -8.20 -7.19 7.67
C LYS A 171 -8.35 -8.62 8.21
N ALA A 172 -9.19 -8.82 9.23
CA ALA A 172 -9.48 -10.14 9.76
C ALA A 172 -10.13 -11.06 8.70
N ARG A 173 -11.06 -10.53 7.88
CA ARG A 173 -11.67 -11.27 6.76
C ARG A 173 -10.65 -11.65 5.70
N GLU A 174 -9.75 -10.75 5.33
CA GLU A 174 -8.68 -11.02 4.36
C GLU A 174 -7.69 -12.06 4.87
N ALA A 175 -7.31 -12.00 6.14
CA ALA A 175 -6.48 -13.01 6.79
C ALA A 175 -7.17 -14.39 6.78
N ARG A 176 -8.46 -14.45 7.14
CA ARG A 176 -9.26 -15.69 7.09
C ARG A 176 -9.36 -16.26 5.67
N ASN A 177 -9.60 -15.42 4.66
CA ASN A 177 -9.66 -15.84 3.27
C ASN A 177 -8.31 -16.41 2.80
N THR A 178 -7.21 -15.74 3.15
CA THR A 178 -5.86 -16.19 2.84
C THR A 178 -5.56 -17.53 3.51
N ALA A 179 -5.90 -17.68 4.80
CA ALA A 179 -5.74 -18.94 5.53
C ALA A 179 -6.57 -20.08 4.92
N LYS A 180 -7.83 -19.81 4.53
CA LYS A 180 -8.68 -20.78 3.84
C LYS A 180 -8.10 -21.19 2.48
N GLY A 181 -7.56 -20.23 1.72
CA GLY A 181 -6.88 -20.48 0.46
C GLY A 181 -5.65 -21.37 0.63
N LEU A 182 -4.80 -21.09 1.62
CA LEU A 182 -3.64 -21.91 1.96
C LEU A 182 -4.04 -23.33 2.38
N ARG A 183 -5.05 -23.46 3.25
CA ARG A 183 -5.57 -24.75 3.68
C ARG A 183 -6.06 -25.60 2.50
N LYS A 184 -6.85 -25.02 1.59
CA LYS A 184 -7.33 -25.74 0.39
C LYS A 184 -6.18 -26.23 -0.50
N ARG A 185 -5.12 -25.43 -0.63
CA ARG A 185 -3.91 -25.82 -1.40
C ARG A 185 -3.17 -26.96 -0.72
N LEU A 186 -3.03 -26.92 0.61
CA LEU A 186 -2.44 -28.01 1.40
C LEU A 186 -3.26 -29.29 1.29
N GLU A 187 -4.58 -29.22 1.43
CA GLU A 187 -5.47 -30.40 1.29
C GLU A 187 -5.37 -31.02 -0.11
N THR A 188 -5.26 -30.20 -1.16
CA THR A 188 -5.06 -30.69 -2.54
C THR A 188 -3.70 -31.35 -2.71
N PHE A 189 -2.66 -30.76 -2.13
CA PHE A 189 -1.31 -31.29 -2.16
C PHE A 189 -1.22 -32.62 -1.40
N GLU A 190 -1.67 -32.66 -0.14
CA GLU A 190 -1.72 -33.88 0.67
C GLU A 190 -2.59 -34.96 0.03
N GLY A 191 -3.71 -34.57 -0.59
CA GLY A 191 -4.57 -35.48 -1.35
C GLY A 191 -3.85 -36.18 -2.51
N SER A 192 -2.85 -35.53 -3.11
CA SER A 192 -2.05 -36.09 -4.19
C SER A 192 -1.09 -37.20 -3.72
N PHE A 193 -0.78 -37.23 -2.42
CA PHE A 193 0.05 -38.27 -1.80
C PHE A 193 -0.74 -39.27 -0.96
N ARG A 194 -2.07 -39.15 -0.92
CA ARG A 194 -2.92 -40.03 -0.12
C ARG A 194 -2.80 -41.48 -0.60
N GLY A 195 -2.45 -42.38 0.32
CA GLY A 195 -2.28 -43.80 0.04
C GLY A 195 -0.86 -44.21 -0.38
N LEU A 196 0.06 -43.26 -0.54
CA LEU A 196 1.48 -43.57 -0.77
C LEU A 196 2.21 -43.82 0.57
N THR A 197 3.17 -44.76 0.55
CA THR A 197 4.09 -44.95 1.67
C THR A 197 5.13 -43.82 1.70
N LYS A 198 5.84 -43.67 2.83
CA LYS A 198 6.90 -42.66 2.98
C LYS A 198 7.97 -42.78 1.90
N ASP A 199 8.37 -44.01 1.54
CA ASP A 199 9.39 -44.26 0.53
C ASP A 199 8.90 -43.90 -0.88
N GLN A 200 7.63 -44.17 -1.18
CA GLN A 200 7.01 -43.77 -2.44
C GLN A 200 6.91 -42.25 -2.56
N ILE A 201 6.52 -41.56 -1.48
CA ILE A 201 6.51 -40.09 -1.43
C ILE A 201 7.92 -39.55 -1.67
N ALA A 202 8.94 -40.11 -1.01
CA ALA A 202 10.33 -39.71 -1.20
C ALA A 202 10.79 -39.88 -2.65
N SER A 203 10.42 -40.98 -3.30
CA SER A 203 10.72 -41.23 -4.72
C SER A 203 10.05 -40.20 -5.65
N VAL A 204 8.76 -39.92 -5.44
CA VAL A 204 8.02 -38.90 -6.21
C VAL A 204 8.64 -37.51 -6.03
N LEU A 205 8.99 -37.13 -4.79
CA LEU A 205 9.64 -35.85 -4.51
C LEU A 205 11.02 -35.75 -5.18
N LYS A 206 11.79 -36.84 -5.19
CA LYS A 206 13.09 -36.90 -5.89
C LYS A 206 12.92 -36.69 -7.40
N MET A 207 12.00 -37.42 -8.02
CA MET A 207 11.70 -37.28 -9.45
C MET A 207 11.22 -35.87 -9.79
N ALA A 208 10.36 -35.28 -8.96
CA ALA A 208 9.90 -33.90 -9.13
C ALA A 208 11.08 -32.91 -9.06
N SER A 209 12.04 -33.13 -8.16
CA SER A 209 13.24 -32.30 -8.05
C SER A 209 14.13 -32.40 -9.29
N GLU A 210 14.35 -33.60 -9.82
CA GLU A 210 15.13 -33.83 -11.05
C GLU A 210 14.49 -33.10 -12.24
N LEU A 211 13.18 -33.27 -12.46
CA LEU A 211 12.44 -32.56 -13.52
C LEU A 211 12.49 -31.03 -13.34
N GLN A 212 12.46 -30.52 -12.12
CA GLN A 212 12.59 -29.09 -11.85
C GLN A 212 13.98 -28.57 -12.24
N GLN A 213 15.04 -29.32 -11.93
CA GLN A 213 16.41 -28.97 -12.32
C GLN A 213 16.58 -28.98 -13.85
N GLU A 214 16.07 -30.02 -14.52
CA GLU A 214 16.10 -30.09 -15.99
C GLU A 214 15.38 -28.90 -16.64
N ASN A 215 14.18 -28.56 -16.15
CA ASN A 215 13.42 -27.41 -16.63
C ASN A 215 14.16 -26.08 -16.37
N ALA A 216 14.83 -25.94 -15.22
CA ALA A 216 15.63 -24.76 -14.92
C ALA A 216 16.81 -24.62 -15.89
N MET A 217 17.55 -25.72 -16.12
CA MET A 217 18.67 -25.75 -17.07
C MET A 217 18.20 -25.43 -18.50
N ALA A 218 17.09 -26.01 -18.96
CA ALA A 218 16.51 -25.71 -20.26
C ALA A 218 16.08 -24.24 -20.40
N LYS A 219 15.55 -23.65 -19.33
CA LYS A 219 15.17 -22.23 -19.28
C LYS A 219 16.39 -21.31 -19.32
N GLU A 220 17.50 -21.68 -18.70
CA GLU A 220 18.76 -20.95 -18.81
C GLU A 220 19.37 -21.08 -20.21
N GLN A 221 19.38 -22.27 -20.79
CA GLN A 221 19.88 -22.50 -22.14
C GLN A 221 19.08 -21.72 -23.20
N SER A 222 17.75 -21.69 -23.09
CA SER A 222 16.90 -20.90 -23.99
C SER A 222 17.14 -19.39 -23.82
N LYS A 223 17.31 -18.88 -22.60
CA LYS A 223 17.72 -17.49 -22.34
C LYS A 223 19.11 -17.15 -22.88
N ARG A 224 20.07 -18.08 -22.81
CA ARG A 224 21.42 -17.90 -23.37
C ARG A 224 21.35 -17.86 -24.90
N LYS A 225 20.65 -18.80 -25.54
CA LYS A 225 20.45 -18.83 -27.00
C LYS A 225 19.74 -17.57 -27.50
N SER A 226 18.71 -17.08 -26.81
CA SER A 226 18.02 -15.85 -27.22
C SER A 226 18.92 -14.61 -27.12
N LYS A 227 19.81 -14.53 -26.12
CA LYS A 227 20.84 -13.49 -26.01
C LYS A 227 21.91 -13.57 -27.10
N THR A 228 22.31 -14.77 -27.51
CA THR A 228 23.30 -14.95 -28.60
C THR A 228 22.71 -14.56 -29.96
N VAL A 229 21.45 -14.91 -30.23
CA VAL A 229 20.75 -14.55 -31.48
C VAL A 229 20.50 -13.04 -31.59
N THR A 230 20.24 -12.34 -30.49
CA THR A 230 20.12 -10.87 -30.49
C THR A 230 21.46 -10.16 -30.68
N LYS A 231 22.57 -10.70 -30.18
CA LYS A 231 23.92 -10.19 -30.50
C LYS A 231 24.33 -10.39 -31.97
N GLY A 232 23.91 -11.49 -32.59
CA GLY A 232 24.23 -11.78 -34.01
C GLY A 232 23.47 -10.93 -35.03
N LYS A 233 22.31 -10.35 -34.66
CA LYS A 233 21.52 -9.46 -35.53
C LYS A 233 21.88 -7.98 -35.43
N GLY A 234 22.76 -7.59 -34.51
CA GLY A 234 23.24 -6.21 -34.35
C GLY A 234 24.53 -5.87 -35.10
N LEU A 235 25.01 -6.78 -35.96
CA LEU A 235 26.25 -6.63 -36.72
C LEU A 235 25.99 -6.92 -38.20
N THR A 236 25.15 -6.12 -38.84
CA THR A 236 25.18 -5.98 -40.30
C THR A 236 24.63 -4.61 -40.69
N LEU A 237 25.54 -3.82 -41.28
CA LEU A 237 25.44 -2.46 -41.84
C LEU A 237 25.46 -1.30 -40.83
#